data_AF-S4MJ75-F1
#
_entry.id   AF-S4MJ75-F1
#
_cell.length_a   1.000
_cell.length_b   1.000
_cell.length_c   1.000
_cell.angle_alpha   90.00
_cell.angle_beta   90.00
_cell.angle_gamma   90.00
#
_symmetry.space_group_name_H-M   'P 1'
#
loop_
_entity.id
_entity.type
_entity.pdbx_description
1 polymer ?
#
loop_
_entity_poly.entity_id
_entity_poly.type
_entity_poly.pdbx_seq_one_letter_code
_entity_poly.pdbx_strand_id
1 'polypeptide(L)' 'MVLEDAAPGAAAAHAAGMRCIALPYVAAQADAPEFATAGLLLRGGQEEFTAQAAYDWLCRTV' A
#
# COMPACT_ATOMS: atom_id res chain seq x y z
N MET A 1 1.03 -4.79 10.30
CA MET A 1 1.22 -4.72 8.84
C MET A 1 -0.14 -4.81 8.21
N VAL A 2 -0.43 -3.97 7.23
CA VAL A 2 -1.74 -3.91 6.57
C VAL A 2 -1.60 -3.93 5.05
N LEU A 3 -2.69 -4.34 4.43
CA LEU A 3 -2.95 -4.17 3.01
C LEU A 3 -4.13 -3.19 2.92
N GLU A 4 -3.96 -2.06 2.24
CA GLU A 4 -4.89 -0.95 2.34
C GLU A 4 -5.14 -0.29 0.98
N ASP A 5 -6.41 -0.01 0.67
CA ASP A 5 -6.83 0.54 -0.62
C ASP A 5 -7.39 1.96 -0.54
N ALA A 6 -7.54 2.49 0.68
CA ALA A 6 -8.03 3.83 0.95
C ALA A 6 -6.95 4.73 1.57
N ALA A 7 -6.85 5.98 1.08
CA ALA A 7 -5.92 6.98 1.61
C ALA A 7 -6.07 7.20 3.14
N PRO A 8 -7.29 7.33 3.72
CA PRO A 8 -7.45 7.43 5.17
C PRO A 8 -6.90 6.22 5.94
N GLY A 9 -7.05 5.01 5.40
CA GLY A 9 -6.50 3.80 6.00
C GLY A 9 -4.98 3.77 5.96
N ALA A 10 -4.37 4.21 4.85
CA ALA A 10 -2.92 4.28 4.71
C ALA A 10 -2.32 5.28 5.71
N ALA A 11 -2.95 6.44 5.87
CA ALA A 11 -2.59 7.42 6.89
C ALA A 11 -2.72 6.86 8.32
N ALA A 12 -3.81 6.13 8.60
CA ALA A 12 -4.02 5.49 9.90
C ALA A 12 -2.94 4.42 10.19
N ALA A 13 -2.58 3.62 9.19
CA ALA A 13 -1.53 2.63 9.31
C ALA A 13 -0.16 3.25 9.60
N HIS A 14 0.16 4.34 8.91
CA HIS A 14 1.37 5.12 9.18
C HIS A 14 1.39 5.68 10.60
N ALA A 15 0.29 6.31 11.04
CA ALA A 15 0.16 6.84 12.40
C ALA A 15 0.29 5.75 13.49
N ALA A 16 -0.13 4.52 13.17
CA ALA A 16 0.01 3.36 14.06
C ALA A 16 1.40 2.69 13.98
N GLY A 17 2.35 3.22 13.20
CA GLY A 17 3.68 2.64 13.00
C GLY A 17 3.64 1.29 12.28
N MET A 18 2.56 0.99 11.55
CA MET A 18 2.42 -0.24 10.80
C MET A 18 3.04 -0.12 9.41
N ARG A 19 3.75 -1.17 8.98
CA ARG A 19 4.09 -1.33 7.56
C ARG A 19 2.83 -1.49 6.72
N CYS A 20 2.76 -0.78 5.60
CA CYS A 20 1.61 -0.75 4.70
C CYS A 20 2.03 -1.11 3.26
N ILE A 21 1.28 -2.02 2.64
CA ILE A 21 1.23 -2.18 1.18
C ILE A 21 -0.05 -1.50 0.71
N ALA A 22 0.08 -0.47 -0.11
CA ALA A 22 -1.03 0.33 -0.61
C ALA A 22 -1.40 -0.04 -2.06
N LEU A 23 -2.70 -0.16 -2.33
CA LEU A 23 -3.27 -0.41 -3.65
C LEU A 23 -4.54 0.42 -3.83
N PRO A 24 -4.44 1.67 -4.32
CA PRO A 24 -5.55 2.59 -4.42
C PRO A 24 -6.74 1.96 -5.14
N TYR A 25 -7.90 1.93 -4.47
CA TYR A 25 -9.14 1.44 -5.08
C TYR A 25 -9.52 2.30 -6.30
N VAL A 26 -9.27 3.61 -6.22
CA VAL A 26 -9.39 4.54 -7.34
C VAL A 26 -7.99 4.91 -7.81
N ALA A 27 -7.57 4.43 -8.98
CA ALA A 27 -6.23 4.67 -9.52
C ALA A 27 -5.88 6.17 -9.64
N ALA A 28 -6.86 7.02 -9.94
CA ALA A 28 -6.66 8.48 -9.98
C ALA A 28 -6.27 9.09 -8.63
N GLN A 29 -6.46 8.37 -7.52
CA GLN A 29 -6.05 8.78 -6.18
C GLN A 29 -4.68 8.22 -5.77
N ALA A 30 -3.96 7.53 -6.66
CA ALA A 30 -2.67 6.95 -6.34
C ALA A 30 -1.60 7.99 -5.92
N ASP A 31 -1.77 9.24 -6.33
CA ASP A 31 -0.90 10.36 -5.93
C ASP A 31 -1.36 11.08 -4.65
N ALA A 32 -2.38 10.55 -3.96
CA ALA A 32 -2.78 11.08 -2.67
C ALA A 32 -1.59 10.97 -1.68
N PRO A 33 -1.28 12.05 -0.94
CA PRO A 33 -0.07 12.13 -0.10
C PRO A 33 -0.03 11.05 0.98
N GLU A 34 -1.18 10.54 1.41
CA GLU A 34 -1.30 9.48 2.41
C GLU A 34 -0.61 8.19 1.94
N PHE A 35 -0.70 7.87 0.64
CA PHE A 35 -0.05 6.70 0.06
C PHE A 35 1.48 6.83 -0.04
N ALA A 36 2.03 8.04 0.03
CA ALA A 36 3.49 8.26 -0.03
C ALA A 36 4.25 7.66 1.16
N THR A 37 3.53 7.36 2.26
CA THR A 37 4.10 6.72 3.46
C THR A 37 4.09 5.19 3.41
N ALA A 38 3.46 4.59 2.39
CA ALA A 38 3.42 3.14 2.25
C ALA A 38 4.80 2.57 1.91
N GLY A 39 5.10 1.38 2.44
CA GLY A 39 6.36 0.68 2.13
C GLY A 39 6.37 0.10 0.72
N LEU A 40 5.20 -0.13 0.14
CA LEU A 40 4.99 -0.48 -1.26
C LEU A 40 3.68 0.16 -1.74
N LEU A 41 3.68 0.78 -2.91
CA LEU A 41 2.50 1.36 -3.56
C LEU A 41 2.34 0.75 -4.96
N LEU A 42 1.21 0.09 -5.19
CA LEU A 42 0.78 -0.40 -6.50
C LEU A 42 -0.18 0.62 -7.11
N ARG A 43 0.30 1.43 -8.05
CA ARG A 43 -0.43 2.62 -8.54
C ARG A 43 -1.65 2.24 -9.41
N GLY A 44 -1.59 1.12 -10.11
CA GLY A 44 -2.74 0.51 -10.79
C GLY A 44 -3.69 -0.24 -9.87
N GLY A 45 -3.48 -0.15 -8.54
CA GLY A 45 -4.40 -0.67 -7.54
C GLY A 45 -4.48 -2.19 -7.54
N GLN A 46 -5.70 -2.71 -7.41
CA GLN A 46 -5.95 -4.15 -7.29
C GLN A 46 -5.55 -4.96 -8.52
N GLU A 47 -5.58 -4.37 -9.73
CA GLU A 47 -5.24 -5.08 -10.96
C GLU A 47 -3.74 -5.41 -11.05
N GLU A 48 -2.88 -4.59 -10.42
CA GLU A 48 -1.43 -4.85 -10.33
C GLU A 48 -1.08 -5.79 -9.18
N PHE A 49 -2.03 -6.06 -8.26
CA PHE A 49 -1.76 -6.84 -7.06
C PHE A 49 -1.71 -8.34 -7.35
N THR A 50 -0.65 -8.98 -6.86
CA THR A 50 -0.60 -10.43 -6.70
C THR A 50 -0.08 -10.79 -5.31
N ALA A 51 -0.60 -11.89 -4.75
CA ALA A 51 -0.13 -12.39 -3.46
C ALA A 51 1.38 -12.72 -3.50
N GLN A 52 1.87 -13.20 -4.65
CA GLN A 52 3.29 -13.49 -4.84
C GLN A 52 4.15 -12.21 -4.80
N ALA A 53 3.76 -11.13 -5.49
CA ALA A 53 4.52 -9.89 -5.47
C ALA A 53 4.58 -9.28 -4.06
N ALA A 54 3.47 -9.35 -3.31
CA ALA A 54 3.44 -8.93 -1.91
C ALA A 54 4.39 -9.79 -1.05
N TYR A 55 4.33 -11.11 -1.20
CA TYR A 55 5.22 -12.04 -0.48
C TYR A 55 6.70 -11.80 -0.80
N ASP A 56 7.06 -11.64 -2.08
CA ASP A 56 8.42 -11.38 -2.51
C ASP A 56 8.96 -10.05 -1.96
N TRP A 57 8.11 -9.03 -1.91
CA TRP A 57 8.48 -7.75 -1.26
C TRP A 57 8.74 -7.95 0.23
N LEU A 58 7.89 -8.71 0.93
CA LEU A 58 8.08 -9.01 2.36
C LEU A 58 9.39 -9.76 2.62
N CYS A 59 9.73 -10.74 1.79
CA CYS A 59 10.95 -11.52 1.94
C CYS A 59 12.23 -10.72 1.62
N ARG A 60 12.14 -9.62 0.85
CA ARG A 60 13.30 -8.76 0.52
C ARG A 60 13.53 -7.61 1.51
N THR A 61 12.56 -7.33 2.37
CA THR A 61 12.55 -6.16 3.26
C THR A 61 12.65 -6.54 4.75
N VAL A 62 13.08 -7.77 5.04
CA VAL A 62 13.45 -8.27 6.38
C VAL A 62 14.87 -7.88 6.77
#